data_AF-A0A9W5W640-F1
#
_entry.id   AF-A0A9W5W640-F1
#
_cell.length_a   1.000
_cell.length_b   1.000
_cell.length_c   1.000
_cell.angle_alpha   90.00
_cell.angle_beta   90.00
_cell.angle_gamma   90.00
#
_symmetry.space_group_name_H-M   'P 1'
#
loop_
_entity.id
_entity.type
_entity.pdbx_description
1 polymer ?
#
loop_
_entity_poly.entity_id
_entity_poly.type
_entity_poly.pdbx_seq_one_letter_code
_entity_poly.pdbx_strand_id
1 'polypeptide(L)'
;MLKAKTRWDFVALSETEEQAAAAVARELGLAPLTARLLARRGILDAEAAGRYLNGGPELLHDPFLLKDMGAAVDRIRQAAERDELIRIYGDYDADGVSSTAFVIRLLASLGCRSDYYIPHRTLEGYGLNEQAIDAAAQAGVKLLLTVDNGISAVDQIAYARSLGIDTVVTDHHEPPVRLPEAVAVVNPKRTDCPYPFKGLAGVGVAFKLGHALLGRPPLEWAELAALGTIADLMPLRDENRILVRVGLDRLRRTDNPGFLALAQVGGMELSAVTAETIAFGMAPRVNAGGRLSRADIAVRLLTTGDPAEALRQAETLDALNRERQTLVEAMVKQAEAVWAAKCASAAESGMPEPEVIVVAGEGWNVGVVGIVASKLVERYYKPAFVLGIDAEKGTAKGSARSIEGFDLHAALTACEQLLDHYGGHQAA
;
A
#
# COMPACT_ATOMS: atom_id res chain seq x y z
N MET A 1 16.47 28.55 -28.12
CA MET A 1 15.20 28.40 -27.40
C MET A 1 15.36 27.26 -26.40
N LEU A 2 15.10 27.48 -25.11
CA LEU A 2 14.99 26.38 -24.15
C LEU A 2 13.80 25.51 -24.59
N LYS A 3 14.01 24.21 -24.82
CA LYS A 3 12.89 23.29 -25.06
C LYS A 3 12.01 23.27 -23.80
N ALA A 4 10.72 23.52 -23.96
CA ALA A 4 9.76 23.37 -22.88
C ALA A 4 9.77 21.92 -22.38
N LYS A 5 10.02 21.73 -21.09
CA LYS A 5 10.01 20.41 -20.44
C LYS A 5 8.62 20.00 -19.95
N THR A 6 7.68 20.94 -19.90
CA THR A 6 6.33 20.74 -19.39
C THR A 6 5.32 21.43 -20.30
N ARG A 7 4.11 20.85 -20.37
CA ARG A 7 2.95 21.43 -21.05
C ARG A 7 1.98 21.94 -19.99
N TRP A 8 1.60 23.21 -20.07
CA TRP A 8 0.54 23.75 -19.24
C TRP A 8 -0.79 23.40 -19.87
N ASP A 9 -1.64 22.70 -19.13
CA ASP A 9 -2.99 22.37 -19.57
C ASP A 9 -4.02 23.13 -18.73
N PHE A 10 -4.68 24.09 -19.36
CA PHE A 10 -5.75 24.88 -18.76
C PHE A 10 -7.08 24.29 -19.19
N VAL A 11 -7.55 23.30 -18.45
CA VAL A 11 -8.84 22.69 -18.73
C VAL A 11 -9.94 23.55 -18.09
N ALA A 12 -10.67 24.26 -18.95
CA ALA A 12 -11.85 25.03 -18.54
C ALA A 12 -12.96 24.07 -18.06
N LEU A 13 -13.80 24.56 -17.15
CA LEU A 13 -15.07 23.90 -16.85
C LEU A 13 -16.02 24.10 -18.03
N SER A 14 -16.81 23.09 -18.33
CA SER A 14 -17.96 23.21 -19.21
C SER A 14 -19.01 24.15 -18.61
N GLU A 15 -19.92 24.68 -19.44
CA GLU A 15 -21.00 25.54 -18.97
C GLU A 15 -21.86 24.85 -17.89
N THR A 16 -22.15 23.55 -18.07
CA THR A 16 -22.87 22.75 -17.09
C THR A 16 -22.13 22.65 -15.75
N GLU A 17 -20.80 22.46 -15.78
CA GLU A 17 -20.01 22.40 -14.55
C GLU A 17 -19.88 23.78 -13.87
N GLU A 18 -19.84 24.88 -14.62
CA GLU A 18 -19.88 26.23 -14.05
C GLU A 18 -21.22 26.52 -13.37
N GLN A 19 -22.34 26.10 -13.98
CA GLN A 19 -23.68 26.21 -13.38
C GLN A 19 -23.79 25.37 -12.10
N ALA A 20 -23.30 24.14 -12.13
CA ALA A 20 -23.21 23.25 -10.97
C ALA A 20 -22.37 23.87 -9.85
N ALA A 21 -21.17 24.37 -10.16
CA ALA A 21 -20.31 25.05 -9.21
C ALA A 21 -21.00 26.29 -8.57
N ALA A 22 -21.72 27.09 -9.37
CA ALA A 22 -22.46 28.24 -8.85
C ALA A 22 -23.60 27.82 -7.90
N ALA A 23 -24.31 26.72 -8.20
CA ALA A 23 -25.33 26.17 -7.31
C ALA A 23 -24.73 25.69 -5.98
N VAL A 24 -23.66 24.88 -6.04
CA VAL A 24 -22.92 24.40 -4.86
C VAL A 24 -22.40 25.57 -4.01
N ALA A 25 -21.83 26.60 -4.64
CA ALA A 25 -21.33 27.79 -3.95
C ALA A 25 -22.43 28.48 -3.14
N ARG A 26 -23.61 28.65 -3.74
CA ARG A 26 -24.76 29.30 -3.10
C ARG A 26 -25.35 28.44 -1.97
N GLU A 27 -25.53 27.15 -2.20
CA GLU A 27 -26.18 26.24 -1.24
C GLU A 27 -25.32 25.97 0.00
N LEU A 28 -24.01 25.82 -0.18
CA LEU A 28 -23.07 25.52 0.91
C LEU A 28 -22.35 26.77 1.45
N GLY A 29 -22.63 27.96 0.90
CA GLY A 29 -21.97 29.20 1.30
C GLY A 29 -20.46 29.20 1.02
N LEU A 30 -20.01 28.53 -0.05
CA LEU A 30 -18.61 28.42 -0.43
C LEU A 30 -18.18 29.59 -1.32
N ALA A 31 -16.89 29.96 -1.24
CA ALA A 31 -16.31 30.87 -2.22
C ALA A 31 -16.41 30.27 -3.64
N PRO A 32 -16.70 31.08 -4.69
CA PRO A 32 -16.86 30.57 -6.05
C PRO A 32 -15.66 29.75 -6.54
N LEU A 33 -14.44 30.16 -6.19
CA LEU A 33 -13.23 29.41 -6.52
C LEU A 33 -13.24 28.00 -5.90
N THR A 34 -13.64 27.87 -4.64
CA THR A 34 -13.72 26.57 -3.95
C THR A 34 -14.73 25.65 -4.64
N ALA A 35 -15.91 26.16 -5.01
CA ALA A 35 -16.91 25.36 -5.71
C ALA A 35 -16.45 24.95 -7.12
N ARG A 36 -15.76 25.82 -7.85
CA ARG A 36 -15.13 25.46 -9.14
C ARG A 36 -14.06 24.38 -8.97
N LEU A 37 -13.27 24.43 -7.90
CA LEU A 37 -12.30 23.38 -7.58
C LEU A 37 -12.95 22.04 -7.18
N LEU A 38 -14.17 22.04 -6.64
CA LEU A 38 -14.96 20.84 -6.40
C LEU A 38 -15.50 20.27 -7.72
N ALA A 39 -16.06 21.12 -8.58
CA ALA A 39 -16.54 20.73 -9.90
C ALA A 39 -15.41 20.12 -10.75
N ARG A 40 -14.20 20.71 -10.72
CA ARG A 40 -12.99 20.14 -11.35
C ARG A 40 -12.60 18.74 -10.85
N ARG A 41 -13.09 18.34 -9.67
CA ARG A 41 -12.88 16.99 -9.11
C ARG A 41 -14.07 16.06 -9.36
N GLY A 42 -15.05 16.48 -10.17
CA GLY A 42 -16.27 15.73 -10.47
C GLY A 42 -17.35 15.82 -9.40
N ILE A 43 -17.23 16.75 -8.45
CA ILE A 43 -18.21 16.96 -7.37
C ILE A 43 -19.12 18.10 -7.79
N LEU A 44 -20.28 17.75 -8.35
CA LEU A 44 -21.15 18.70 -9.09
C LEU A 44 -22.43 19.09 -8.33
N ASP A 45 -22.78 18.42 -7.25
CA ASP A 45 -23.97 18.73 -6.46
C ASP A 45 -23.63 19.01 -4.99
N ALA A 46 -24.54 19.71 -4.30
CA ALA A 46 -24.32 20.19 -2.94
C ALA A 46 -24.27 19.03 -1.92
N GLU A 47 -24.96 17.93 -2.19
CA GLU A 47 -24.94 16.76 -1.30
C GLU A 47 -23.57 16.07 -1.35
N ALA A 48 -23.06 15.78 -2.55
CA ALA A 48 -21.73 15.23 -2.76
C ALA A 48 -20.64 16.15 -2.22
N ALA A 49 -20.76 17.48 -2.43
CA ALA A 49 -19.85 18.46 -1.86
C ALA A 49 -19.91 18.50 -0.33
N GLY A 50 -21.11 18.44 0.26
CA GLY A 50 -21.31 18.37 1.70
C GLY A 50 -20.66 17.12 2.30
N ARG A 51 -20.90 15.94 1.71
CA ARG A 51 -20.26 14.67 2.10
C ARG A 51 -18.74 14.74 1.96
N TYR A 52 -18.23 15.28 0.87
CA TYR A 52 -16.79 15.40 0.65
C TYR A 52 -16.11 16.34 1.66
N LEU A 53 -16.70 17.49 1.95
CA LEU A 53 -16.09 18.47 2.85
C LEU A 53 -16.23 18.08 4.32
N ASN A 54 -17.42 17.62 4.72
CA ASN A 54 -17.81 17.49 6.12
C ASN A 54 -18.12 16.05 6.55
N GLY A 55 -18.27 15.12 5.62
CA GLY A 55 -18.73 13.74 5.88
C GLY A 55 -17.91 12.99 6.92
N GLY A 56 -18.60 12.32 7.84
CA GLY A 56 -18.03 11.59 8.96
C GLY A 56 -18.29 10.07 8.91
N PRO A 57 -18.01 9.35 10.01
CA PRO A 57 -18.15 7.90 10.11
C PRO A 57 -19.55 7.36 9.77
N GLU A 58 -20.59 8.18 9.89
CA GLU A 58 -21.96 7.85 9.51
C GLU A 58 -22.14 7.56 8.01
N LEU A 59 -21.17 7.97 7.18
CA LEU A 59 -21.17 7.72 5.74
C LEU A 59 -20.39 6.45 5.35
N LEU A 60 -19.78 5.75 6.31
CA LEU A 60 -19.14 4.47 6.03
C LEU A 60 -20.19 3.46 5.51
N HIS A 61 -19.83 2.72 4.47
CA HIS A 61 -20.77 1.77 3.87
C HIS A 61 -21.01 0.56 4.78
N ASP A 62 -22.07 -0.20 4.51
CA ASP A 62 -22.26 -1.50 5.15
C ASP A 62 -21.11 -2.45 4.74
N PRO A 63 -20.33 -3.01 5.69
CA PRO A 63 -19.26 -3.94 5.36
C PRO A 63 -19.75 -5.22 4.67
N PHE A 64 -21.01 -5.62 4.85
CA PHE A 64 -21.57 -6.82 4.19
C PHE A 64 -21.85 -6.64 2.70
N LEU A 65 -21.70 -5.42 2.17
CA LEU A 65 -21.66 -5.17 0.73
C LEU A 65 -20.34 -5.65 0.10
N LEU A 66 -19.29 -5.91 0.89
CA LEU A 66 -18.10 -6.60 0.40
C LEU A 66 -18.45 -8.07 0.17
N LYS A 67 -18.22 -8.55 -1.04
CA LYS A 67 -18.42 -9.95 -1.40
C LYS A 67 -17.60 -10.86 -0.47
N ASP A 68 -18.24 -11.96 -0.04
CA ASP A 68 -17.73 -12.96 0.91
C ASP A 68 -17.43 -12.46 2.33
N MET A 69 -17.79 -11.21 2.69
CA MET A 69 -17.63 -10.71 4.06
C MET A 69 -18.37 -11.59 5.09
N GLY A 70 -19.58 -12.06 4.77
CA GLY A 70 -20.33 -12.97 5.64
C GLY A 70 -19.57 -14.28 5.91
N ALA A 71 -19.06 -14.92 4.86
CA ALA A 71 -18.29 -16.16 4.98
C ALA A 71 -16.98 -15.96 5.78
N ALA A 72 -16.31 -14.82 5.60
CA ALA A 72 -15.12 -14.45 6.39
C ALA A 72 -15.47 -14.31 7.88
N VAL A 73 -16.53 -13.57 8.21
CA VAL A 73 -17.01 -13.37 9.58
C VAL A 73 -17.37 -14.70 10.23
N ASP A 74 -18.13 -15.55 9.55
CA ASP A 74 -18.56 -16.84 10.08
C ASP A 74 -17.37 -17.75 10.37
N ARG A 75 -16.38 -17.79 9.46
CA ARG A 75 -15.20 -18.63 9.63
C ARG A 75 -14.29 -18.17 10.77
N ILE A 76 -14.13 -16.86 10.94
CA ILE A 76 -13.33 -16.29 12.03
C ILE A 76 -14.04 -16.50 13.38
N ARG A 77 -15.36 -16.34 13.44
CA ARG A 77 -16.15 -16.66 14.65
C ARG A 77 -16.05 -18.13 15.02
N GLN A 78 -16.16 -19.02 14.04
CA GLN A 78 -15.96 -20.46 14.25
C GLN A 78 -14.55 -20.77 14.79
N ALA A 79 -13.50 -20.11 14.30
CA ALA A 79 -12.16 -20.26 14.84
C ALA A 79 -12.09 -19.84 16.31
N ALA A 80 -12.71 -18.71 16.66
CA ALA A 80 -12.78 -18.22 18.03
C ALA A 80 -13.53 -19.19 18.96
N GLU A 81 -14.70 -19.68 18.54
CA GLU A 81 -15.53 -20.63 19.30
C GLU A 81 -14.81 -21.96 19.56
N ARG A 82 -13.93 -22.37 18.66
CA ARG A 82 -13.19 -23.64 18.72
C ARG A 82 -11.77 -23.51 19.30
N ASP A 83 -11.37 -22.32 19.73
CA ASP A 83 -9.99 -22.00 20.14
C ASP A 83 -8.94 -22.44 19.08
N GLU A 84 -9.32 -22.31 17.80
CA GLU A 84 -8.44 -22.59 16.68
C GLU A 84 -7.34 -21.53 16.57
N LEU A 85 -6.10 -21.94 16.33
CA LEU A 85 -5.01 -21.00 16.08
C LEU A 85 -5.19 -20.33 14.71
N ILE A 86 -5.37 -19.01 14.73
CA ILE A 86 -5.42 -18.15 13.55
C ILE A 86 -4.02 -17.57 13.30
N ARG A 87 -3.49 -17.69 12.09
CA ARG A 87 -2.28 -16.98 11.69
C ARG A 87 -2.61 -15.84 10.75
N ILE A 88 -2.28 -14.63 11.17
CA ILE A 88 -2.37 -13.43 10.32
C ILE A 88 -1.19 -13.44 9.36
N TYR A 89 -1.44 -13.45 8.06
CA TYR A 89 -0.41 -13.41 7.03
C TYR A 89 -0.39 -12.01 6.39
N GLY A 90 0.53 -11.17 6.82
CA GLY A 90 0.61 -9.78 6.35
C GLY A 90 1.60 -9.55 5.23
N ASP A 91 1.68 -8.31 4.75
CA ASP A 91 2.73 -7.85 3.84
C ASP A 91 3.77 -6.96 4.56
N TYR A 92 4.93 -6.79 3.94
CA TYR A 92 6.11 -6.14 4.52
C TYR A 92 6.13 -4.61 4.39
N ASP A 93 5.19 -4.02 3.64
CA ASP A 93 5.09 -2.57 3.53
C ASP A 93 4.20 -1.97 4.62
N ALA A 94 4.06 -0.64 4.62
CA ALA A 94 3.34 0.06 5.65
C ALA A 94 1.84 -0.22 5.66
N ASP A 95 1.21 -0.60 4.54
CA ASP A 95 -0.20 -1.00 4.53
C ASP A 95 -0.35 -2.40 5.09
N GLY A 96 0.45 -3.37 4.64
CA GLY A 96 0.47 -4.73 5.18
C GLY A 96 0.79 -4.79 6.66
N VAL A 97 1.77 -4.01 7.13
CA VAL A 97 2.13 -3.90 8.55
C VAL A 97 1.01 -3.23 9.35
N SER A 98 0.38 -2.17 8.84
CA SER A 98 -0.74 -1.50 9.51
C SER A 98 -1.98 -2.40 9.59
N SER A 99 -2.25 -3.15 8.52
CA SER A 99 -3.30 -4.16 8.43
C SER A 99 -3.09 -5.28 9.44
N THR A 100 -1.86 -5.78 9.53
CA THR A 100 -1.49 -6.80 10.51
C THR A 100 -1.67 -6.29 11.93
N ALA A 101 -1.14 -5.10 12.25
CA ALA A 101 -1.30 -4.50 13.57
C ALA A 101 -2.77 -4.26 13.93
N PHE A 102 -3.59 -3.87 12.95
CA PHE A 102 -5.02 -3.70 13.11
C PHE A 102 -5.71 -5.04 13.44
N VAL A 103 -5.44 -6.08 12.66
CA VAL A 103 -6.05 -7.40 12.85
C VAL A 103 -5.57 -8.07 14.14
N ILE A 104 -4.33 -7.87 14.57
CA ILE A 104 -3.85 -8.31 15.89
C ILE A 104 -4.74 -7.73 17.01
N ARG A 105 -5.02 -6.42 16.97
CA ARG A 105 -5.88 -5.76 17.96
C ARG A 105 -7.32 -6.26 17.88
N LEU A 106 -7.83 -6.46 16.67
CA LEU A 106 -9.16 -6.99 16.42
C LEU A 106 -9.33 -8.40 16.99
N LEU A 107 -8.46 -9.35 16.63
CA LEU A 107 -8.53 -10.73 17.08
C LEU A 107 -8.33 -10.82 18.60
N ALA A 108 -7.43 -10.03 19.18
CA ALA A 108 -7.27 -9.94 20.63
C ALA A 108 -8.55 -9.44 21.32
N SER A 109 -9.24 -8.44 20.76
CA SER A 109 -10.50 -7.92 21.32
C SER A 109 -11.66 -8.92 21.25
N LEU A 110 -11.59 -9.87 20.31
CA LEU A 110 -12.54 -10.97 20.15
C LEU A 110 -12.18 -12.20 20.98
N GLY A 111 -11.03 -12.18 21.67
CA GLY A 111 -10.53 -13.32 22.45
C GLY A 111 -9.99 -14.48 21.60
N CYS A 112 -9.67 -14.23 20.32
CA CYS A 112 -9.12 -15.26 19.44
C CYS A 112 -7.67 -15.60 19.81
N ARG A 113 -7.31 -16.88 19.70
CA ARG A 113 -5.92 -17.32 19.74
C ARG A 113 -5.27 -17.09 18.39
N SER A 114 -4.32 -16.15 18.32
CA SER A 114 -3.66 -15.81 17.06
C SER A 114 -2.16 -15.56 17.17
N ASP A 115 -1.45 -15.84 16.09
CA ASP A 115 -0.11 -15.33 15.81
C ASP A 115 -0.09 -14.57 14.48
N TYR A 116 1.07 -14.07 14.08
CA TYR A 116 1.23 -13.40 12.79
C TYR A 116 2.54 -13.82 12.11
N TYR A 117 2.59 -13.63 10.80
CA TYR A 117 3.76 -13.86 9.98
C TYR A 117 3.82 -12.79 8.89
N ILE A 118 5.01 -12.20 8.70
CA ILE A 118 5.32 -11.26 7.63
C ILE A 118 6.45 -11.85 6.77
N PRO A 119 6.26 -12.00 5.45
CA PRO A 119 7.28 -12.55 4.57
C PRO A 119 8.48 -11.59 4.43
N HIS A 120 9.66 -12.15 4.22
CA HIS A 120 10.84 -11.35 3.94
C HIS A 120 10.91 -10.94 2.46
N ARG A 121 10.79 -9.64 2.17
CA ARG A 121 10.80 -9.07 0.81
C ARG A 121 11.88 -9.62 -0.14
N THR A 122 13.14 -9.64 0.31
CA THR A 122 14.28 -10.05 -0.54
C THR A 122 14.46 -11.56 -0.65
N LEU A 123 14.20 -12.30 0.44
CA LEU A 123 14.49 -13.74 0.52
C LEU A 123 13.33 -14.58 -0.01
N GLU A 124 12.10 -14.17 0.30
CA GLU A 124 10.88 -14.93 0.05
C GLU A 124 10.01 -14.30 -1.04
N GLY A 125 10.15 -12.98 -1.26
CA GLY A 125 9.36 -12.24 -2.24
C GLY A 125 8.04 -11.73 -1.67
N TYR A 126 7.07 -11.48 -2.55
CA TYR A 126 5.74 -10.97 -2.21
C TYR A 126 4.70 -12.09 -2.21
N GLY A 127 3.75 -12.02 -1.28
CA GLY A 127 2.61 -12.93 -1.17
C GLY A 127 2.90 -14.23 -0.42
N LEU A 128 1.91 -15.12 -0.42
CA LEU A 128 1.99 -16.41 0.27
C LEU A 128 3.04 -17.30 -0.39
N ASN A 129 3.75 -18.08 0.43
CA ASN A 129 4.70 -19.08 -0.03
C ASN A 129 4.49 -20.41 0.71
N GLU A 130 4.86 -21.52 0.07
CA GLU A 130 4.64 -22.86 0.60
C GLU A 130 5.39 -23.13 1.91
N GLN A 131 6.61 -22.59 2.06
CA GLN A 131 7.43 -22.78 3.27
C GLN A 131 6.76 -22.17 4.52
N ALA A 132 6.14 -20.99 4.37
CA ALA A 132 5.40 -20.35 5.43
C ALA A 132 4.08 -21.09 5.76
N ILE A 133 3.48 -21.73 4.76
CA ILE A 133 2.30 -22.59 4.94
C ILE A 133 2.69 -23.88 5.66
N ASP A 134 3.82 -24.51 5.33
CA ASP A 134 4.35 -25.66 6.05
C ASP A 134 4.61 -25.32 7.51
N ALA A 135 5.22 -24.17 7.77
CA ALA A 135 5.44 -23.68 9.14
C ALA A 135 4.11 -23.40 9.87
N ALA A 136 3.04 -23.04 9.17
CA ALA A 136 1.70 -22.89 9.73
C ALA A 136 1.08 -24.25 10.09
N ALA A 137 1.19 -25.23 9.20
CA ALA A 137 0.72 -26.59 9.43
C ALA A 137 1.43 -27.22 10.65
N GLN A 138 2.75 -27.08 10.73
CA GLN A 138 3.57 -27.57 11.85
C GLN A 138 3.20 -26.91 13.18
N ALA A 139 2.84 -25.63 13.17
CA ALA A 139 2.39 -24.90 14.34
C ALA A 139 0.93 -25.22 14.75
N GLY A 140 0.21 -26.02 13.96
CA GLY A 140 -1.18 -26.38 14.21
C GLY A 140 -2.18 -25.27 13.88
N VAL A 141 -1.80 -24.32 13.02
CA VAL A 141 -2.71 -23.29 12.50
C VAL A 141 -3.88 -23.96 11.77
N LYS A 142 -5.09 -23.46 12.01
CA LYS A 142 -6.32 -23.94 11.34
C LYS A 142 -6.94 -22.92 10.40
N LEU A 143 -6.61 -21.64 10.60
CA LEU A 143 -7.07 -20.55 9.75
C LEU A 143 -5.91 -19.61 9.43
N LEU A 144 -5.63 -19.44 8.14
CA LEU A 144 -4.82 -18.34 7.62
C LEU A 144 -5.74 -17.16 7.30
N LEU A 145 -5.47 -16.01 7.91
CA LEU A 145 -6.12 -14.74 7.59
C LEU A 145 -5.11 -13.84 6.89
N THR A 146 -5.19 -13.74 5.57
CA THR A 146 -4.29 -12.87 4.81
C THR A 146 -4.77 -11.43 4.89
N VAL A 147 -3.83 -10.49 5.02
CA VAL A 147 -4.10 -9.06 5.01
C VAL A 147 -3.17 -8.38 4.03
N ASP A 148 -3.74 -7.59 3.12
CA ASP A 148 -3.02 -6.86 2.07
C ASP A 148 -2.25 -7.73 1.06
N ASN A 149 -2.64 -9.01 0.98
CA ASN A 149 -2.14 -9.95 -0.01
C ASN A 149 -3.08 -11.15 -0.15
N GLY A 150 -2.76 -12.02 -1.11
CA GLY A 150 -3.38 -13.33 -1.25
C GLY A 150 -4.40 -13.45 -2.39
N ILE A 151 -4.84 -12.34 -3.01
CA ILE A 151 -5.81 -12.40 -4.13
C ILE A 151 -5.31 -13.20 -5.33
N SER A 152 -3.98 -13.29 -5.50
CA SER A 152 -3.33 -14.03 -6.58
C SER A 152 -2.73 -15.37 -6.15
N ALA A 153 -2.84 -15.74 -4.87
CA ALA A 153 -2.18 -16.92 -4.28
C ALA A 153 -2.97 -18.22 -4.52
N VAL A 154 -3.36 -18.51 -5.76
CA VAL A 154 -4.29 -19.61 -6.08
C VAL A 154 -3.72 -20.97 -5.67
N ASP A 155 -2.50 -21.26 -6.10
CA ASP A 155 -1.90 -22.57 -5.88
C ASP A 155 -1.47 -22.74 -4.41
N GLN A 156 -0.99 -21.66 -3.78
CA GLN A 156 -0.62 -21.66 -2.36
C GLN A 156 -1.83 -21.85 -1.45
N ILE A 157 -2.98 -21.24 -1.77
CA ILE A 157 -4.21 -21.45 -0.99
C ILE A 157 -4.75 -22.87 -1.18
N ALA A 158 -4.68 -23.42 -2.39
CA ALA A 158 -5.01 -24.83 -2.63
C ALA A 158 -4.08 -25.78 -1.83
N TYR A 159 -2.79 -25.44 -1.74
CA TYR A 159 -1.82 -26.17 -0.94
C TYR A 159 -2.14 -26.11 0.56
N ALA A 160 -2.41 -24.93 1.12
CA ALA A 160 -2.85 -24.76 2.52
C ALA A 160 -4.09 -25.62 2.83
N ARG A 161 -5.08 -25.61 1.92
CA ARG A 161 -6.28 -26.44 2.04
C ARG A 161 -5.95 -27.94 2.08
N SER A 162 -4.98 -28.39 1.27
CA SER A 162 -4.53 -29.80 1.27
C SER A 162 -3.93 -30.25 2.60
N LEU A 163 -3.40 -29.30 3.38
CA LEU A 163 -2.86 -29.52 4.73
C LEU A 163 -3.93 -29.33 5.83
N GLY A 164 -5.19 -29.10 5.45
CA GLY A 164 -6.29 -28.90 6.40
C GLY A 164 -6.28 -27.53 7.08
N ILE A 165 -5.72 -26.52 6.39
CA ILE A 165 -5.74 -25.12 6.81
C ILE A 165 -6.74 -24.37 5.94
N ASP A 166 -7.74 -23.76 6.56
CA ASP A 166 -8.64 -22.86 5.85
C ASP A 166 -7.98 -21.50 5.63
N THR A 167 -8.40 -20.79 4.58
CA THR A 167 -7.91 -19.43 4.30
C THR A 167 -9.08 -18.46 4.16
N VAL A 168 -8.94 -17.29 4.79
CA VAL A 168 -9.73 -16.08 4.52
C VAL A 168 -8.79 -15.03 3.95
N VAL A 169 -9.08 -14.55 2.75
CA VAL A 169 -8.28 -13.53 2.07
C VAL A 169 -8.89 -12.16 2.27
N THR A 170 -8.13 -11.19 2.77
CA THR A 170 -8.49 -9.76 2.74
C THR A 170 -7.44 -8.97 1.98
N ASP A 171 -7.84 -8.40 0.85
CA ASP A 171 -6.91 -7.81 -0.12
C ASP A 171 -7.59 -6.69 -0.91
N HIS A 172 -6.81 -5.83 -1.54
CA HIS A 172 -7.25 -4.72 -2.37
C HIS A 172 -6.52 -4.62 -3.72
N HIS A 173 -5.55 -5.51 -3.99
CA HIS A 173 -4.86 -5.61 -5.27
C HIS A 173 -5.80 -6.00 -6.42
N GLU A 174 -5.35 -5.79 -7.67
CA GLU A 174 -6.13 -6.16 -8.85
C GLU A 174 -6.35 -7.68 -8.90
N PRO A 175 -7.62 -8.16 -8.96
CA PRO A 175 -7.88 -9.58 -8.98
C PRO A 175 -7.45 -10.22 -10.31
N PRO A 176 -6.80 -11.39 -10.30
CA PRO A 176 -6.54 -12.15 -11.51
C PRO A 176 -7.83 -12.77 -12.06
N VAL A 177 -7.75 -13.33 -13.28
CA VAL A 177 -8.88 -14.03 -13.92
C VAL A 177 -9.39 -15.21 -13.08
N ARG A 178 -8.46 -15.95 -12.46
CA ARG A 178 -8.76 -17.09 -11.58
C ARG A 178 -8.51 -16.68 -10.13
N LEU A 179 -9.57 -16.62 -9.32
CA LEU A 179 -9.47 -16.36 -7.88
C LEU A 179 -9.10 -17.64 -7.10
N PRO A 180 -8.48 -17.51 -5.92
CA PRO A 180 -8.16 -18.64 -5.05
C PRO A 180 -9.42 -19.29 -4.46
N GLU A 181 -9.38 -20.61 -4.27
CA GLU A 181 -10.45 -21.39 -3.62
C GLU A 181 -10.36 -21.29 -2.08
N ALA A 182 -10.41 -20.06 -1.56
CA ALA A 182 -10.45 -19.77 -0.13
C ALA A 182 -11.87 -19.89 0.44
N VAL A 183 -12.02 -19.94 1.77
CA VAL A 183 -13.34 -19.87 2.43
C VAL A 183 -14.03 -18.54 2.13
N ALA A 184 -13.24 -17.46 2.05
CA ALA A 184 -13.70 -16.14 1.64
C ALA A 184 -12.57 -15.37 0.94
N VAL A 185 -12.93 -14.62 -0.10
CA VAL A 185 -12.01 -13.70 -0.80
C VAL A 185 -12.58 -12.29 -0.76
N VAL A 186 -12.28 -11.55 0.30
CA VAL A 186 -12.79 -10.20 0.52
C VAL A 186 -11.89 -9.19 -0.18
N ASN A 187 -12.32 -8.73 -1.35
CA ASN A 187 -11.63 -7.68 -2.11
C ASN A 187 -12.65 -6.76 -2.81
N PRO A 188 -12.58 -5.43 -2.64
CA PRO A 188 -13.55 -4.51 -3.22
C PRO A 188 -13.51 -4.51 -4.75
N LYS A 189 -12.35 -4.75 -5.37
CA LYS A 189 -12.11 -4.70 -6.82
C LYS A 189 -12.54 -5.95 -7.58
N ARG A 190 -13.01 -6.98 -6.89
CA ARG A 190 -13.66 -8.13 -7.53
C ARG A 190 -14.78 -7.67 -8.45
N THR A 191 -14.85 -8.26 -9.65
CA THR A 191 -15.85 -7.94 -10.67
C THR A 191 -17.28 -8.25 -10.22
N ASP A 192 -17.46 -9.23 -9.33
CA ASP A 192 -18.76 -9.62 -8.75
C ASP A 192 -19.07 -8.93 -7.41
N CYS A 193 -18.21 -8.02 -6.94
CA CYS A 193 -18.39 -7.35 -5.65
C CYS A 193 -19.22 -6.07 -5.80
N PRO A 194 -20.38 -5.96 -5.12
CA PRO A 194 -21.26 -4.78 -5.24
C PRO A 194 -20.79 -3.59 -4.40
N TYR A 195 -19.69 -3.72 -3.66
CA TYR A 195 -19.22 -2.69 -2.75
C TYR A 195 -19.02 -1.33 -3.46
N PRO A 196 -19.60 -0.22 -2.96
CA PRO A 196 -19.66 1.03 -3.73
C PRO A 196 -18.30 1.68 -3.99
N PHE A 197 -17.36 1.55 -3.05
CA PHE A 197 -16.06 2.22 -3.14
C PHE A 197 -14.91 1.23 -3.36
N LYS A 198 -14.30 1.28 -4.55
CA LYS A 198 -13.24 0.34 -4.98
C LYS A 198 -11.84 0.72 -4.51
N GLY A 199 -11.68 1.89 -3.91
CA GLY A 199 -10.37 2.48 -3.62
C GLY A 199 -9.81 2.18 -2.24
N LEU A 200 -10.38 1.26 -1.46
CA LEU A 200 -9.84 0.91 -0.14
C LEU A 200 -8.40 0.39 -0.25
N ALA A 201 -7.58 0.75 0.74
CA ALA A 201 -6.29 0.10 1.01
C ALA A 201 -6.52 -1.29 1.65
N GLY A 202 -5.48 -2.12 1.75
CA GLY A 202 -5.48 -3.36 2.53
C GLY A 202 -5.97 -3.14 3.97
N VAL A 203 -5.46 -2.09 4.64
CA VAL A 203 -5.91 -1.74 6.01
C VAL A 203 -7.35 -1.26 6.03
N GLY A 204 -7.83 -0.67 4.92
CA GLY A 204 -9.23 -0.30 4.75
C GLY A 204 -10.14 -1.53 4.70
N VAL A 205 -9.74 -2.57 3.97
CA VAL A 205 -10.47 -3.86 3.95
C VAL A 205 -10.43 -4.54 5.32
N ALA A 206 -9.27 -4.55 5.99
CA ALA A 206 -9.15 -5.03 7.37
C ALA A 206 -10.06 -4.25 8.34
N PHE A 207 -10.18 -2.93 8.17
CA PHE A 207 -11.11 -2.10 8.94
C PHE A 207 -12.56 -2.52 8.71
N LYS A 208 -12.97 -2.81 7.46
CA LYS A 208 -14.32 -3.32 7.16
C LYS A 208 -14.57 -4.71 7.74
N LEU A 209 -13.56 -5.58 7.77
CA LEU A 209 -13.65 -6.87 8.45
C LEU A 209 -13.90 -6.67 9.96
N GLY A 210 -13.15 -5.77 10.59
CA GLY A 210 -13.38 -5.39 11.99
C GLY A 210 -14.78 -4.80 12.23
N HIS A 211 -15.25 -3.96 11.32
CA HIS A 211 -16.61 -3.42 11.35
C HIS A 211 -17.66 -4.53 11.34
N ALA A 212 -17.53 -5.52 10.44
CA ALA A 212 -18.47 -6.64 10.37
C ALA A 212 -18.44 -7.54 11.60
N LEU A 213 -17.24 -7.85 12.12
CA LEU A 213 -17.07 -8.72 13.28
C LEU A 213 -17.62 -8.09 14.58
N LEU A 214 -17.36 -6.79 14.77
CA LEU A 214 -17.76 -6.04 15.97
C LEU A 214 -19.19 -5.46 15.89
N GLY A 215 -19.80 -5.42 14.71
CA GLY A 215 -21.10 -4.80 14.46
C GLY A 215 -21.10 -3.27 14.57
N ARG A 216 -19.92 -2.64 14.66
CA ARG A 216 -19.72 -1.18 14.67
C ARG A 216 -18.36 -0.82 14.06
N PRO A 217 -18.18 0.39 13.50
CA PRO A 217 -16.88 0.83 13.01
C PRO A 217 -15.84 0.88 14.15
N PRO A 218 -14.67 0.21 14.02
CA PRO A 218 -13.59 0.22 15.02
C PRO A 218 -12.74 1.48 14.93
N LEU A 219 -13.35 2.65 15.15
CA LEU A 219 -12.69 3.95 15.01
C LEU A 219 -11.55 4.14 16.02
N GLU A 220 -11.52 3.38 17.11
CA GLU A 220 -10.42 3.37 18.08
C GLU A 220 -9.06 3.01 17.48
N TRP A 221 -9.02 2.38 16.30
CA TRP A 221 -7.78 2.01 15.61
C TRP A 221 -7.62 2.74 14.26
N ALA A 222 -8.37 3.82 14.02
CA ALA A 222 -8.35 4.55 12.74
C ALA A 222 -6.99 5.17 12.41
N GLU A 223 -6.11 5.38 13.39
CA GLU A 223 -4.72 5.82 13.19
C GLU A 223 -3.90 4.79 12.36
N LEU A 224 -4.13 3.49 12.55
CA LEU A 224 -3.53 2.44 11.71
C LEU A 224 -4.10 2.49 10.29
N ALA A 225 -5.43 2.67 10.16
CA ALA A 225 -6.08 2.79 8.86
C ALA A 225 -5.56 4.01 8.08
N ALA A 226 -5.34 5.14 8.75
CA ALA A 226 -4.78 6.32 8.12
C ALA A 226 -3.33 6.11 7.68
N LEU A 227 -2.49 5.47 8.51
CA LEU A 227 -1.10 5.17 8.17
C LEU A 227 -1.02 4.31 6.90
N GLY A 228 -1.70 3.16 6.86
CA GLY A 228 -1.67 2.25 5.71
C GLY A 228 -2.25 2.91 4.45
N THR A 229 -3.44 3.51 4.54
CA THR A 229 -4.10 4.17 3.39
C THR A 229 -3.23 5.26 2.76
N ILE A 230 -2.56 6.09 3.57
CA ILE A 230 -1.68 7.14 3.06
C ILE A 230 -0.38 6.56 2.51
N ALA A 231 0.20 5.57 3.19
CA ALA A 231 1.45 4.96 2.77
C ALA A 231 1.35 4.23 1.43
N ASP A 232 0.17 3.67 1.16
CA ASP A 232 -0.17 2.99 -0.09
C ASP A 232 -0.68 3.95 -1.20
N LEU A 233 -0.64 5.26 -0.94
CA LEU A 233 -1.02 6.31 -1.90
C LEU A 233 -2.45 6.15 -2.43
N MET A 234 -3.35 5.59 -1.61
CA MET A 234 -4.74 5.39 -2.00
C MET A 234 -5.48 6.72 -2.14
N PRO A 235 -6.43 6.83 -3.08
CA PRO A 235 -7.15 8.08 -3.32
C PRO A 235 -7.94 8.47 -2.06
N LEU A 236 -7.71 9.68 -1.57
CA LEU A 236 -8.42 10.25 -0.42
C LEU A 236 -9.80 10.79 -0.84
N ARG A 237 -10.66 9.86 -1.25
CA ARG A 237 -12.07 10.06 -1.61
C ARG A 237 -12.92 9.09 -0.80
N ASP A 238 -14.21 9.40 -0.69
CA ASP A 238 -15.19 8.53 -0.04
C ASP A 238 -14.71 8.02 1.35
N GLU A 239 -14.87 6.73 1.65
CA GLU A 239 -14.46 6.12 2.91
C GLU A 239 -12.99 6.34 3.27
N ASN A 240 -12.03 6.30 2.33
CA ASN A 240 -10.63 6.57 2.64
C ASN A 240 -10.44 7.97 3.22
N ARG A 241 -11.16 8.96 2.69
CA ARG A 241 -11.11 10.33 3.19
C ARG A 241 -11.63 10.41 4.62
N ILE A 242 -12.70 9.70 4.94
CA ILE A 242 -13.28 9.64 6.28
C ILE A 242 -12.31 8.96 7.24
N LEU A 243 -11.79 7.78 6.88
CA LEU A 243 -10.86 7.01 7.70
C LEU A 243 -9.58 7.80 7.98
N VAL A 244 -9.01 8.45 6.96
CA VAL A 244 -7.82 9.30 7.13
C VAL A 244 -8.12 10.52 8.00
N ARG A 245 -9.27 11.18 7.82
CA ARG A 245 -9.65 12.33 8.67
C ARG A 245 -9.74 11.93 10.14
N VAL A 246 -10.48 10.85 10.43
CA VAL A 246 -10.63 10.34 11.79
C VAL A 246 -9.29 9.87 12.37
N GLY A 247 -8.48 9.16 11.58
CA GLY A 247 -7.16 8.69 12.01
C GLY A 247 -6.20 9.84 12.31
N LEU A 248 -6.20 10.92 11.52
CA LEU A 248 -5.42 12.13 11.81
C LEU A 248 -5.89 12.81 13.10
N ASP A 249 -7.20 12.95 13.29
CA ASP A 249 -7.76 13.54 14.50
C ASP A 249 -7.38 12.75 15.76
N ARG A 250 -7.32 11.42 15.65
CA ARG A 250 -6.82 10.54 16.71
C ARG A 250 -5.33 10.67 16.94
N LEU A 251 -4.51 10.66 15.89
CA LEU A 251 -3.06 10.80 16.00
C LEU A 251 -2.65 12.08 16.73
N ARG A 252 -3.39 13.18 16.57
CA ARG A 252 -3.15 14.43 17.30
C ARG A 252 -3.26 14.31 18.82
N ARG A 253 -3.93 13.26 19.30
CA ARG A 253 -4.26 13.04 20.71
C ARG A 253 -3.92 11.63 21.17
N THR A 254 -3.11 10.91 20.39
CA THR A 254 -2.82 9.50 20.63
C THR A 254 -1.95 9.33 21.86
N ASP A 255 -2.25 8.30 22.64
CA ASP A 255 -1.42 7.78 23.72
C ASP A 255 -0.69 6.50 23.30
N ASN A 256 -0.83 6.09 22.03
CA ASN A 256 -0.21 4.89 21.50
C ASN A 256 1.33 5.05 21.50
N PRO A 257 2.06 4.24 22.27
CA PRO A 257 3.52 4.39 22.40
C PRO A 257 4.26 4.29 21.07
N GLY A 258 3.77 3.48 20.13
CA GLY A 258 4.37 3.32 18.81
C GLY A 258 4.35 4.60 17.97
N PHE A 259 3.19 5.26 17.91
CA PHE A 259 3.06 6.52 17.17
C PHE A 259 3.80 7.68 17.85
N LEU A 260 3.79 7.72 19.19
CA LEU A 260 4.58 8.70 19.95
C LEU A 260 6.07 8.53 19.68
N ALA A 261 6.58 7.29 19.70
CA ALA A 261 7.98 6.99 19.41
C ALA A 261 8.36 7.33 17.96
N LEU A 262 7.52 6.99 16.97
CA LEU A 262 7.74 7.37 15.57
C LEU A 262 7.82 8.89 15.42
N ALA A 263 6.91 9.62 16.06
CA ALA A 263 6.90 11.08 16.03
C ALA A 263 8.18 11.66 16.65
N GLN A 264 8.59 11.15 17.81
CA GLN A 264 9.79 11.56 18.51
C GLN A 264 11.05 11.38 17.67
N VAL A 265 11.31 10.17 17.17
CA VAL A 265 12.53 9.90 16.37
C VAL A 265 12.49 10.62 15.02
N GLY A 266 11.30 10.88 14.49
CA GLY A 266 11.12 11.59 13.24
C GLY A 266 11.08 13.11 13.34
N GLY A 267 11.14 13.68 14.54
CA GLY A 267 11.01 15.13 14.76
C GLY A 267 9.65 15.67 14.30
N MET A 268 8.60 14.86 14.39
CA MET A 268 7.25 15.21 13.96
C MET A 268 6.42 15.70 15.14
N GLU A 269 5.67 16.76 14.90
CA GLU A 269 4.74 17.32 15.87
C GLU A 269 3.36 16.71 15.63
N LEU A 270 2.86 15.93 16.58
CA LEU A 270 1.62 15.17 16.39
C LEU A 270 0.38 16.05 16.42
N SER A 271 0.34 17.14 17.20
CA SER A 271 -0.85 17.98 17.30
C SER A 271 -1.20 18.71 16.00
N ALA A 272 -0.25 18.85 15.09
CA ALA A 272 -0.38 19.40 13.74
C ALA A 272 -0.18 18.34 12.64
N VAL A 273 -0.27 17.05 12.96
CA VAL A 273 -0.09 15.96 11.98
C VAL A 273 -1.05 16.11 10.79
N THR A 274 -0.49 15.94 9.59
CA THR A 274 -1.21 15.95 8.31
C THR A 274 -0.96 14.65 7.55
N ALA A 275 -1.68 14.46 6.44
CA ALA A 275 -1.39 13.36 5.52
C ALA A 275 0.05 13.42 4.97
N GLU A 276 0.62 14.63 4.78
CA GLU A 276 2.01 14.79 4.37
C GLU A 276 2.99 14.35 5.47
N THR A 277 2.70 14.66 6.73
CA THR A 277 3.51 14.17 7.87
C THR A 277 3.57 12.64 7.88
N ILE A 278 2.46 11.98 7.60
CA ILE A 278 2.42 10.51 7.50
C ILE A 278 3.20 10.06 6.26
N ALA A 279 2.90 10.60 5.08
CA ALA A 279 3.48 10.16 3.80
C ALA A 279 5.01 10.32 3.73
N PHE A 280 5.55 11.41 4.28
CA PHE A 280 6.97 11.74 4.19
C PHE A 280 7.74 11.55 5.49
N GLY A 281 7.04 11.40 6.62
CA GLY A 281 7.64 11.22 7.94
C GLY A 281 7.50 9.81 8.48
N MET A 282 6.28 9.34 8.71
CA MET A 282 6.02 8.05 9.36
C MET A 282 6.17 6.86 8.41
N ALA A 283 5.48 6.90 7.27
CA ALA A 283 5.43 5.80 6.32
C ALA A 283 6.83 5.38 5.81
N PRO A 284 7.77 6.28 5.49
CA PRO A 284 9.11 5.89 5.05
C PRO A 284 9.91 5.13 6.12
N ARG A 285 9.69 5.42 7.41
CA ARG A 285 10.33 4.72 8.53
C ARG A 285 9.78 3.32 8.70
N VAL A 286 8.45 3.19 8.68
CA VAL A 286 7.76 1.89 8.69
C VAL A 286 8.22 1.03 7.52
N ASN A 287 8.21 1.58 6.30
CA ASN A 287 8.64 0.89 5.09
C ASN A 287 10.14 0.55 5.06
N ALA A 288 10.99 1.23 5.83
CA ALA A 288 12.42 0.93 5.87
C ALA A 288 12.69 -0.47 6.42
N GLY A 289 11.87 -0.92 7.38
CA GLY A 289 11.90 -2.27 7.92
C GLY A 289 11.80 -3.34 6.84
N GLY A 290 10.75 -3.31 6.01
CA GLY A 290 10.56 -4.28 4.93
C GLY A 290 11.50 -4.12 3.73
N ARG A 291 12.21 -2.99 3.60
CA ARG A 291 13.14 -2.75 2.48
C ARG A 291 14.56 -3.21 2.76
N LEU A 292 15.04 -3.03 4.00
CA LEU A 292 16.43 -3.29 4.37
C LEU A 292 16.59 -4.40 5.42
N SER A 293 15.51 -4.81 6.08
CA SER A 293 15.55 -5.78 7.19
C SER A 293 14.24 -6.57 7.28
N ARG A 294 13.81 -6.93 8.50
CA ARG A 294 12.53 -7.57 8.78
C ARG A 294 11.44 -6.55 9.10
N ALA A 295 10.29 -6.67 8.43
CA ALA A 295 9.12 -5.84 8.69
C ALA A 295 8.47 -6.10 10.06
N ASP A 296 8.80 -7.22 10.74
CA ASP A 296 8.36 -7.54 12.10
C ASP A 296 8.63 -6.41 13.11
N ILE A 297 9.72 -5.65 12.92
CA ILE A 297 10.09 -4.48 13.74
C ILE A 297 8.94 -3.47 13.78
N ALA A 298 8.32 -3.21 12.62
CA ALA A 298 7.26 -2.22 12.50
C ALA A 298 5.92 -2.74 13.04
N VAL A 299 5.61 -4.03 12.87
CA VAL A 299 4.43 -4.64 13.51
C VAL A 299 4.55 -4.50 15.03
N ARG A 300 5.69 -4.90 15.61
CA ARG A 300 5.95 -4.82 17.05
C ARG A 300 5.85 -3.39 17.59
N LEU A 301 6.35 -2.42 16.84
CA LEU A 301 6.21 -1.00 17.18
C LEU A 301 4.75 -0.57 17.27
N LEU A 302 3.91 -0.96 16.31
CA LEU A 302 2.52 -0.54 16.24
C LEU A 302 1.60 -1.31 17.21
N THR A 303 2.04 -2.46 17.73
CA THR A 303 1.25 -3.30 18.64
C THR A 303 1.72 -3.27 20.09
N THR A 304 2.94 -2.80 20.39
CA THR A 304 3.45 -2.76 21.77
C THR A 304 2.71 -1.76 22.66
N GLY A 305 2.53 -2.12 23.93
CA GLY A 305 2.07 -1.23 24.99
C GLY A 305 3.21 -0.67 25.86
N ASP A 306 4.45 -1.10 25.64
CA ASP A 306 5.63 -0.64 26.40
C ASP A 306 6.31 0.54 25.67
N PRO A 307 6.34 1.75 26.26
CA PRO A 307 7.03 2.91 25.70
C PRO A 307 8.53 2.69 25.46
N ALA A 308 9.22 1.93 26.32
CA ALA A 308 10.64 1.68 26.15
C ALA A 308 10.89 0.76 24.94
N GLU A 309 10.06 -0.25 24.76
CA GLU A 309 10.08 -1.09 23.55
C GLU A 309 9.73 -0.29 22.29
N ALA A 310 8.69 0.54 22.36
CA ALA A 310 8.31 1.40 21.24
C ALA A 310 9.47 2.30 20.80
N LEU A 311 10.16 2.96 21.74
CA LEU A 311 11.30 3.81 21.42
C LEU A 311 12.43 3.01 20.75
N ARG A 312 12.79 1.84 21.26
CA ARG A 312 13.83 0.97 20.65
C ARG A 312 13.50 0.59 19.22
N GLN A 313 12.26 0.18 18.95
CA GLN A 313 11.84 -0.20 17.60
C GLN A 313 11.80 1.02 16.67
N ALA A 314 11.32 2.16 17.15
CA ALA A 314 11.29 3.40 16.36
C ALA A 314 12.71 3.89 16.01
N GLU A 315 13.66 3.85 16.95
CA GLU A 315 15.07 4.17 16.70
C GLU A 315 15.68 3.24 15.65
N THR A 316 15.36 1.95 15.72
CA THR A 316 15.80 0.97 14.72
C THR A 316 15.25 1.29 13.33
N LEU A 317 13.95 1.59 13.21
CA LEU A 317 13.34 1.97 11.94
C LEU A 317 13.88 3.31 11.40
N ASP A 318 14.19 4.27 12.27
CA ASP A 318 14.79 5.55 11.86
C ASP A 318 16.21 5.34 11.33
N ALA A 319 17.02 4.51 11.98
CA ALA A 319 18.34 4.12 11.51
C ALA A 319 18.27 3.45 10.13
N LEU A 320 17.38 2.47 9.96
CA LEU A 320 17.13 1.81 8.67
C LEU A 320 16.66 2.81 7.60
N ASN A 321 15.82 3.79 7.95
CA ASN A 321 15.40 4.80 6.99
C ASN A 321 16.56 5.71 6.55
N ARG A 322 17.46 6.11 7.46
CA ARG A 322 18.65 6.90 7.12
C ARG A 322 19.60 6.10 6.21
N GLU A 323 19.82 4.83 6.52
CA GLU A 323 20.61 3.92 5.68
C GLU A 323 19.99 3.80 4.28
N ARG A 324 18.68 3.59 4.21
CA ARG A 324 17.93 3.52 2.95
C ARG A 324 18.07 4.80 2.14
N GLN A 325 17.98 5.97 2.77
CA GLN A 325 18.18 7.26 2.09
C GLN A 325 19.59 7.36 1.49
N THR A 326 20.60 7.03 2.28
CA THR A 326 22.02 7.06 1.86
C THR A 326 22.26 6.12 0.68
N LEU A 327 21.73 4.91 0.75
CA LEU A 327 21.87 3.90 -0.29
C LEU A 327 21.14 4.31 -1.57
N VAL A 328 19.91 4.84 -1.47
CA VAL A 328 19.17 5.36 -2.62
C VAL A 328 19.92 6.50 -3.29
N GLU A 329 20.47 7.46 -2.53
CA GLU A 329 21.23 8.57 -3.09
C GLU A 329 22.49 8.11 -3.83
N ALA A 330 23.21 7.14 -3.27
CA ALA A 330 24.38 6.55 -3.91
C ALA A 330 24.00 5.83 -5.21
N MET A 331 22.95 4.99 -5.19
CA MET A 331 22.47 4.26 -6.37
C MET A 331 21.92 5.18 -7.45
N VAL A 332 21.21 6.26 -7.11
CA VAL A 332 20.75 7.26 -8.08
C VAL A 332 21.93 7.90 -8.79
N LYS A 333 22.98 8.31 -8.07
CA LYS A 333 24.19 8.89 -8.69
C LYS A 333 24.88 7.91 -9.64
N GLN A 334 24.98 6.64 -9.25
CA GLN A 334 25.56 5.59 -10.10
C GLN A 334 24.69 5.32 -11.33
N ALA A 335 23.38 5.20 -11.16
CA ALA A 335 22.43 5.01 -12.24
C ALA A 335 22.45 6.16 -13.25
N GLU A 336 22.54 7.41 -12.77
CA GLU A 336 22.68 8.59 -13.63
C GLU A 336 23.99 8.59 -14.41
N ALA A 337 25.10 8.14 -13.81
CA ALA A 337 26.37 7.99 -14.52
C ALA A 337 26.30 6.93 -15.63
N VAL A 338 25.69 5.77 -15.35
CA VAL A 338 25.46 4.73 -16.36
C VAL A 338 24.57 5.25 -17.49
N TRP A 339 23.48 5.95 -17.14
CA TRP A 339 22.57 6.54 -18.11
C TRP A 339 23.26 7.58 -19.00
N ALA A 340 24.04 8.49 -18.39
CA ALA A 340 24.78 9.51 -19.13
C ALA A 340 25.80 8.90 -20.10
N ALA A 341 26.50 7.83 -19.69
CA ALA A 341 27.42 7.11 -20.57
C ALA A 341 26.71 6.47 -21.77
N LYS A 342 25.51 5.89 -21.57
CA LYS A 342 24.68 5.35 -22.67
C LYS A 342 24.25 6.45 -23.64
N CYS A 343 23.83 7.61 -23.13
CA CYS A 343 23.45 8.75 -23.97
C CYS A 343 24.64 9.29 -24.79
N ALA A 344 25.82 9.39 -24.17
CA ALA A 344 27.04 9.81 -24.85
C ALA A 344 27.42 8.84 -25.98
N SER A 345 27.40 7.53 -25.72
CA SER A 345 27.69 6.51 -26.73
C SER A 345 26.70 6.53 -27.92
N ALA A 346 25.41 6.75 -27.65
CA ALA A 346 24.41 6.92 -28.71
C ALA A 346 24.72 8.14 -29.58
N ALA A 347 25.05 9.28 -28.95
CA ALA A 347 25.41 10.51 -29.65
C ALA A 347 26.69 10.35 -30.51
N GLU A 348 27.73 9.70 -29.98
CA GLU A 348 28.97 9.39 -30.72
C GLU A 348 28.71 8.49 -31.93
N SER A 349 27.73 7.59 -31.82
CA SER A 349 27.32 6.69 -32.91
C SER A 349 26.30 7.31 -33.88
N GLY A 350 25.92 8.59 -33.69
CA GLY A 350 24.90 9.26 -34.49
C GLY A 350 23.48 8.72 -34.30
N MET A 351 23.24 7.96 -33.23
CA MET A 351 21.93 7.42 -32.86
C MET A 351 21.13 8.42 -32.00
N PRO A 352 19.79 8.38 -32.04
CA PRO A 352 18.98 9.16 -31.11
C PRO A 352 19.22 8.73 -29.66
N GLU A 353 19.01 9.66 -28.72
CA GLU A 353 19.02 9.34 -27.29
C GLU A 353 17.97 8.26 -26.99
N PRO A 354 18.27 7.24 -26.17
CA PRO A 354 17.29 6.19 -25.89
C PRO A 354 16.05 6.75 -25.18
N GLU A 355 14.87 6.25 -25.54
CA GLU A 355 13.58 6.71 -24.97
C GLU A 355 13.25 6.03 -23.63
N VAL A 356 13.90 4.91 -23.34
CA VAL A 356 13.72 4.13 -22.11
C VAL A 356 15.04 4.04 -21.37
N ILE A 357 15.01 4.36 -20.08
CA ILE A 357 16.17 4.23 -19.21
C ILE A 357 16.26 2.78 -18.76
N VAL A 358 17.31 2.07 -19.16
CA VAL A 358 17.61 0.72 -18.65
C VAL A 358 18.99 0.77 -18.04
N VAL A 359 19.10 0.62 -16.72
CA VAL A 359 20.38 0.69 -16.00
C VAL A 359 20.52 -0.50 -15.07
N ALA A 360 21.74 -1.03 -14.98
CA ALA A 360 22.05 -2.18 -14.16
C ALA A 360 23.40 -1.97 -13.45
N GLY A 361 23.54 -2.52 -12.25
CA GLY A 361 24.78 -2.48 -11.50
C GLY A 361 24.94 -3.68 -10.58
N GLU A 362 26.18 -4.15 -10.43
CA GLU A 362 26.54 -5.20 -9.48
C GLU A 362 26.42 -4.69 -8.05
N GLY A 363 25.89 -5.53 -7.15
CA GLY A 363 25.71 -5.20 -5.73
C GLY A 363 24.65 -4.14 -5.44
N TRP A 364 23.88 -3.69 -6.45
CA TRP A 364 22.75 -2.80 -6.24
C TRP A 364 21.65 -3.48 -5.43
N ASN A 365 21.16 -2.80 -4.38
CA ASN A 365 20.19 -3.37 -3.46
C ASN A 365 18.78 -3.39 -4.08
N VAL A 366 18.29 -4.60 -4.33
CA VAL A 366 16.97 -4.88 -4.92
C VAL A 366 15.79 -4.38 -4.07
N GLY A 367 15.98 -4.13 -2.76
CA GLY A 367 14.95 -3.56 -1.88
C GLY A 367 14.62 -2.09 -2.17
N VAL A 368 15.50 -1.38 -2.90
CA VAL A 368 15.33 0.05 -3.20
C VAL A 368 15.31 0.41 -4.68
N VAL A 369 15.56 -0.53 -5.60
CA VAL A 369 15.62 -0.24 -7.05
C VAL A 369 14.37 0.46 -7.57
N GLY A 370 13.19 0.15 -7.02
CA GLY A 370 11.94 0.83 -7.39
C GLY A 370 11.91 2.30 -7.01
N ILE A 371 12.55 2.70 -5.89
CA ILE A 371 12.68 4.11 -5.49
C ILE A 371 13.64 4.84 -6.43
N VAL A 372 14.74 4.18 -6.82
CA VAL A 372 15.70 4.72 -7.79
C VAL A 372 15.03 4.92 -9.15
N ALA A 373 14.25 3.92 -9.62
CA ALA A 373 13.47 4.02 -10.85
C ALA A 373 12.51 5.21 -10.82
N SER A 374 11.74 5.39 -9.73
CA SER A 374 10.84 6.55 -9.57
C SER A 374 11.57 7.88 -9.66
N LYS A 375 12.76 8.01 -9.05
CA LYS A 375 13.57 9.24 -9.13
C LYS A 375 14.09 9.52 -10.53
N LEU A 376 14.45 8.48 -11.29
CA LEU A 376 14.85 8.62 -12.68
C LEU A 376 13.66 9.05 -13.55
N VAL A 377 12.48 8.46 -13.36
CA VAL A 377 11.25 8.89 -14.04
C VAL A 377 10.95 10.36 -13.75
N GLU A 378 11.00 10.78 -12.47
CA GLU A 378 10.75 12.18 -12.08
C GLU A 378 11.74 13.16 -12.74
N ARG A 379 13.02 12.78 -12.84
CA ARG A 379 14.07 13.65 -13.37
C ARG A 379 14.10 13.74 -14.89
N TYR A 380 13.83 12.62 -15.57
CA TYR A 380 14.01 12.50 -17.02
C TYR A 380 12.70 12.39 -17.79
N TYR A 381 11.57 12.14 -17.12
CA TYR A 381 10.27 11.88 -17.72
C TYR A 381 10.32 10.78 -18.80
N LYS A 382 10.99 9.68 -18.47
CA LYS A 382 11.15 8.48 -19.31
C LYS A 382 10.86 7.23 -18.47
N PRO A 383 10.26 6.17 -19.03
CA PRO A 383 10.17 4.89 -18.35
C PRO A 383 11.57 4.43 -17.92
N ALA A 384 11.69 3.95 -16.68
CA ALA A 384 12.98 3.59 -16.09
C ALA A 384 12.97 2.18 -15.49
N PHE A 385 13.92 1.36 -15.92
CA PHE A 385 14.21 0.02 -15.43
C PHE A 385 15.55 0.06 -14.68
N VAL A 386 15.54 -0.35 -13.42
CA VAL A 386 16.74 -0.39 -12.57
C VAL A 386 16.94 -1.82 -12.08
N LEU A 387 18.08 -2.41 -12.43
CA LEU A 387 18.40 -3.81 -12.19
C LEU A 387 19.61 -3.94 -11.24
N GLY A 388 19.52 -4.79 -10.23
CA GLY A 388 20.65 -5.27 -9.45
C GLY A 388 21.16 -6.59 -10.01
N ILE A 389 22.45 -6.66 -10.33
CA ILE A 389 23.11 -7.84 -10.86
C ILE A 389 23.65 -8.68 -9.69
N ASP A 390 23.26 -9.95 -9.66
CA ASP A 390 23.83 -11.01 -8.82
C ASP A 390 24.82 -11.81 -9.68
N ALA A 391 26.10 -11.46 -9.58
CA ALA A 391 27.16 -12.04 -10.40
C ALA A 391 27.42 -13.53 -10.07
N GLU A 392 27.13 -13.98 -8.84
CA GLU A 392 27.30 -15.37 -8.43
C GLU A 392 26.25 -16.27 -9.07
N LYS A 393 25.00 -15.79 -9.12
CA LYS A 393 23.89 -16.51 -9.76
C LYS A 393 23.79 -16.27 -11.26
N GLY A 394 24.50 -15.27 -11.79
CA GLY A 394 24.37 -14.83 -13.18
C GLY A 394 22.97 -14.29 -13.50
N THR A 395 22.25 -13.77 -12.51
CA THR A 395 20.87 -13.26 -12.67
C THR A 395 20.80 -11.78 -12.32
N ALA A 396 19.79 -11.08 -12.82
CA ALA A 396 19.50 -9.71 -12.42
C ALA A 396 18.05 -9.61 -11.96
N LYS A 397 17.83 -8.92 -10.84
CA LYS A 397 16.49 -8.60 -10.34
C LYS A 397 16.33 -7.10 -10.28
N GLY A 398 15.17 -6.59 -10.66
CA GLY A 398 14.96 -5.15 -10.71
C GLY A 398 13.52 -4.72 -10.59
N SER A 399 13.31 -3.42 -10.77
CA SER A 399 12.00 -2.80 -10.75
C SER A 399 11.94 -1.72 -11.83
N ALA A 400 10.73 -1.49 -12.34
CA ALA A 400 10.49 -0.51 -13.39
C ALA A 400 9.46 0.54 -12.93
N ARG A 401 9.53 1.74 -13.47
CA ARG A 401 8.53 2.79 -13.26
C ARG A 401 8.23 3.49 -14.58
N SER A 402 6.96 3.78 -14.83
CA SER A 402 6.49 4.34 -16.11
C SER A 402 6.12 5.82 -16.01
N ILE A 403 5.91 6.42 -17.19
CA ILE A 403 5.22 7.70 -17.36
C ILE A 403 3.78 7.46 -17.84
N GLU A 404 2.93 8.47 -17.74
CA GLU A 404 1.58 8.42 -18.31
C GLU A 404 1.64 8.15 -19.82
N GLY A 405 0.80 7.22 -20.29
CA GLY A 405 0.73 6.82 -21.69
C GLY A 405 1.72 5.73 -22.13
N PHE A 406 2.57 5.21 -21.23
CA PHE A 406 3.42 4.05 -21.51
C PHE A 406 3.07 2.88 -20.58
N ASP A 407 2.73 1.73 -21.17
CA ASP A 407 2.38 0.51 -20.43
C ASP A 407 3.60 -0.39 -20.22
N LEU A 408 4.09 -0.43 -18.98
CA LEU A 408 5.22 -1.28 -18.61
C LEU A 408 4.91 -2.77 -18.70
N HIS A 409 3.71 -3.19 -18.34
CA HIS A 409 3.35 -4.60 -18.37
C HIS A 409 3.33 -5.10 -19.81
N ALA A 410 2.68 -4.36 -20.71
CA ALA A 410 2.69 -4.67 -22.13
C ALA A 410 4.11 -4.66 -22.73
N ALA A 411 4.96 -3.71 -22.32
CA ALA A 411 6.35 -3.64 -22.77
C ALA A 411 7.20 -4.82 -22.27
N LEU A 412 7.00 -5.27 -21.04
CA LEU A 412 7.65 -6.46 -20.49
C LEU A 412 7.16 -7.74 -21.18
N THR A 413 5.86 -7.85 -21.43
CA THR A 413 5.27 -8.99 -22.16
C THR A 413 5.82 -9.11 -23.58
N ALA A 414 6.02 -7.99 -24.28
CA ALA A 414 6.66 -8.00 -25.60
C ALA A 414 8.13 -8.47 -25.58
N CYS A 415 8.74 -8.57 -24.39
CA CYS A 415 10.11 -8.99 -24.15
C CYS A 415 10.19 -10.25 -23.27
N GLU A 416 9.11 -11.01 -23.09
CA GLU A 416 9.03 -12.11 -22.14
C GLU A 416 10.10 -13.20 -22.36
N GLN A 417 10.53 -13.40 -23.60
CA GLN A 417 11.60 -14.33 -23.97
C GLN A 417 12.97 -13.97 -23.38
N LEU A 418 13.14 -12.74 -22.88
CA LEU A 418 14.37 -12.26 -22.24
C LEU A 418 14.30 -12.31 -20.71
N LEU A 419 13.17 -12.73 -20.13
CA LEU A 419 12.87 -12.60 -18.71
C LEU A 419 12.59 -13.98 -18.12
N ASP A 420 13.31 -14.35 -17.05
CA ASP A 420 13.00 -15.57 -16.31
C ASP A 420 11.61 -15.48 -15.67
N HIS A 421 11.31 -14.32 -15.06
CA HIS A 421 10.05 -13.99 -14.42
C HIS A 421 9.78 -12.48 -14.51
N TYR A 422 8.51 -12.09 -14.69
CA TYR A 422 8.09 -10.68 -14.63
C TYR A 422 6.63 -10.56 -14.17
N GLY A 423 6.25 -9.35 -13.77
CA GLY A 423 4.91 -9.01 -13.30
C GLY A 423 4.79 -7.49 -13.15
N GLY A 424 3.69 -7.02 -12.56
CA GLY A 424 3.44 -5.59 -12.35
C GLY A 424 2.24 -5.10 -13.13
N HIS A 425 2.05 -3.78 -13.16
CA HIS A 425 0.91 -3.11 -13.81
C HIS A 425 1.44 -2.00 -14.73
N GLN A 426 0.54 -1.25 -15.38
CA GLN A 426 0.92 -0.21 -16.36
C GLN A 426 2.01 0.75 -15.86
N ALA A 427 2.01 1.10 -14.57
CA ALA A 427 2.87 2.13 -13.98
C ALA A 427 4.13 1.60 -13.25
N ALA A 428 4.20 0.32 -12.86
CA ALA A 428 5.19 -0.20 -11.91
C ALA A 428 5.46 -1.70 -12.00
#